data_AF-A0A2L0PMB2-F1
#
_entry.id   AF-A0A2L0PMB2-F1
#
_cell.length_a   1.000
_cell.length_b   1.000
_cell.length_c   1.000
_cell.angle_alpha   90.00
_cell.angle_beta   90.00
_cell.angle_gamma   90.00
#
_symmetry.space_group_name_H-M   'P 1'
#
loop_
_entity.id
_entity.type
_entity.pdbx_description
1 polymer ?
#
loop_
_entity_poly.entity_id
_entity_poly.type
_entity_poly.pdbx_seq_one_letter_code
_entity_poly.pdbx_strand_id
1 'polypeptide(L)'
;MADTNHLFTWDELKGNDTTAPKKLVTAFKRAGAEIAASWVAEKTKRENSITYREIGFTLADSQTIVLRVKQTGDIYQVRMNGKILPMKEQDDIKKALAEIVNDLDANATKFQKALARKKATPPKGSGNTRVTRKAALESQEAELDGLIAEAQATLAALQGGV
;
A
#
# COMPACT_ATOMS: atom_id res chain seq x y z
N MET A 1 17.15 -35.73 -7.26
CA MET A 1 16.47 -35.29 -8.49
C MET A 1 15.23 -34.56 -8.02
N ALA A 2 15.15 -33.24 -8.21
CA ALA A 2 14.14 -32.40 -7.56
C ALA A 2 12.82 -32.47 -8.33
N ASP A 3 11.79 -33.01 -7.70
CA ASP A 3 10.42 -33.02 -8.19
C ASP A 3 9.92 -31.59 -8.38
N THR A 4 9.94 -31.14 -9.63
CA THR A 4 9.77 -29.74 -10.00
C THR A 4 8.28 -29.42 -10.07
N ASN A 5 7.66 -29.09 -8.93
CA ASN A 5 6.29 -28.54 -8.88
C ASN A 5 6.29 -27.00 -8.91
N HIS A 6 7.30 -26.40 -9.55
CA HIS A 6 7.44 -24.94 -9.66
C HIS A 6 6.69 -24.43 -10.90
N LEU A 7 5.67 -23.61 -10.70
CA LEU A 7 4.88 -22.98 -11.77
C LEU A 7 5.66 -21.94 -12.59
N PHE A 8 6.81 -21.48 -12.10
CA PHE A 8 7.73 -20.54 -12.75
C PHE A 8 9.13 -20.70 -12.15
N THR A 9 10.17 -20.27 -12.87
CA THR A 9 11.56 -20.30 -12.39
C THR A 9 12.03 -18.91 -11.94
N TRP A 10 13.01 -18.86 -11.04
CA TRP A 10 13.62 -17.59 -10.58
C TRP A 10 14.20 -16.75 -11.72
N ASP A 11 14.65 -17.42 -12.79
CA ASP A 11 15.19 -16.77 -13.98
C ASP A 11 14.08 -16.07 -14.81
N GLU A 12 12.88 -16.65 -14.91
CA GLU A 12 11.71 -16.02 -15.53
C GLU A 12 11.28 -14.74 -14.77
N LEU A 13 11.57 -14.65 -13.46
CA LEU A 13 11.34 -13.44 -12.67
C LEU A 13 12.39 -12.36 -12.93
N LYS A 14 13.63 -12.73 -13.29
CA LYS A 14 14.69 -11.78 -13.65
C LYS A 14 14.51 -11.17 -15.04
N GLY A 15 13.94 -11.91 -15.99
CA GLY A 15 13.83 -11.47 -17.39
C GLY A 15 12.66 -10.54 -17.71
N ASN A 16 11.63 -10.45 -16.85
CA ASN A 16 10.45 -9.61 -17.07
C ASN A 16 10.22 -8.66 -15.88
N ASP A 17 10.82 -7.47 -15.93
CA ASP A 17 10.76 -6.48 -14.85
C ASP A 17 9.38 -5.81 -14.67
N THR A 18 8.44 -6.02 -15.58
CA THR A 18 7.17 -5.26 -15.59
C THR A 18 5.92 -6.09 -15.31
N THR A 19 5.93 -7.41 -15.53
CA THR A 19 4.71 -8.23 -15.46
C THR A 19 4.96 -9.56 -14.78
N ALA A 20 4.05 -9.96 -13.86
CA ALA A 20 4.13 -11.28 -13.22
C ALA A 20 4.08 -12.41 -14.28
N PRO A 21 4.68 -13.59 -13.99
CA PRO A 21 4.68 -14.69 -14.94
C PRO A 21 3.26 -15.01 -15.43
N LYS A 22 3.06 -15.06 -16.76
CA LYS A 22 1.74 -15.33 -17.36
C LYS A 22 1.12 -16.64 -16.85
N LYS A 23 1.95 -17.63 -16.52
CA LYS A 23 1.55 -18.91 -15.92
C LYS A 23 0.88 -18.71 -14.56
N LEU A 24 1.41 -17.81 -13.73
CA LEU A 24 0.88 -17.46 -12.41
C LEU A 24 -0.42 -16.67 -12.53
N VAL A 25 -0.47 -15.68 -13.43
CA VAL A 25 -1.72 -14.94 -13.74
C VAL A 25 -2.82 -15.88 -14.22
N THR A 26 -2.47 -16.84 -15.09
CA THR A 26 -3.42 -17.84 -15.61
C THR A 26 -3.87 -18.80 -14.51
N ALA A 27 -2.98 -19.19 -13.60
CA ALA A 27 -3.31 -20.04 -12.46
C ALA A 27 -4.27 -19.34 -11.48
N PHE A 28 -4.06 -18.06 -11.18
CA PHE A 28 -5.00 -17.25 -10.38
C PHE A 28 -6.36 -17.08 -11.06
N LYS A 29 -6.38 -16.83 -12.38
CA LYS A 29 -7.64 -16.77 -13.14
C LYS A 29 -8.40 -18.09 -13.12
N ARG A 30 -7.68 -19.22 -13.24
CA ARG A 30 -8.27 -20.57 -13.13
C ARG A 30 -8.77 -20.88 -11.72
N ALA A 31 -8.11 -20.33 -10.70
CA ALA A 31 -8.53 -20.47 -9.32
C ALA A 31 -9.74 -19.60 -8.95
N GLY A 32 -10.20 -18.72 -9.84
CA GLY A 32 -11.39 -17.89 -9.64
C GLY A 32 -11.11 -16.42 -9.28
N ALA A 33 -9.85 -16.02 -9.16
CA ALA A 33 -9.50 -14.63 -8.86
C ALA A 33 -9.34 -13.78 -10.12
N GLU A 34 -10.11 -12.68 -10.20
CA GLU A 34 -9.97 -11.69 -11.27
C GLU A 34 -8.86 -10.68 -10.95
N ILE A 35 -7.72 -10.83 -11.63
CA ILE A 35 -6.56 -9.93 -11.49
C ILE A 35 -6.75 -8.71 -12.38
N ALA A 36 -6.78 -7.52 -11.77
CA ALA A 36 -6.82 -6.23 -12.45
C ALA A 36 -5.41 -5.75 -12.87
N ALA A 37 -4.40 -5.97 -12.02
CA ALA A 37 -3.02 -5.63 -12.34
C ALA A 37 -2.04 -6.61 -11.67
N SER A 38 -0.88 -6.82 -12.29
CA SER A 38 0.19 -7.64 -11.72
C SER A 38 1.52 -6.91 -11.88
N TRP A 39 2.36 -6.93 -10.85
CA TRP A 39 3.68 -6.29 -10.87
C TRP A 39 4.71 -7.18 -10.18
N VAL A 40 5.97 -7.00 -10.55
CA VAL A 40 7.11 -7.66 -9.92
C VAL A 40 8.02 -6.57 -9.35
N ALA A 41 8.44 -6.71 -8.10
CA ALA A 41 9.43 -5.80 -7.53
C ALA A 41 10.75 -5.96 -8.27
N GLU A 42 11.30 -4.88 -8.80
CA GLU A 42 12.62 -4.85 -9.46
C GLU A 42 13.74 -5.26 -8.50
N LYS A 43 13.63 -4.83 -7.23
CA LYS A 43 14.64 -5.10 -6.20
C LYS A 43 14.34 -6.39 -5.44
N THR A 44 15.37 -7.22 -5.33
CA THR A 44 15.38 -8.37 -4.43
C THR A 44 15.64 -7.88 -3.00
N LYS A 45 14.86 -8.37 -2.03
CA LYS A 45 14.98 -8.03 -0.61
C LYS A 45 15.52 -9.23 0.18
N ARG A 46 16.20 -8.96 1.30
CA ARG A 46 16.70 -9.99 2.22
C ARG A 46 16.11 -9.75 3.61
N GLU A 47 15.48 -10.78 4.17
CA GLU A 47 14.91 -10.76 5.52
C GLU A 47 15.13 -12.15 6.13
N ASN A 48 15.52 -12.22 7.40
CA ASN A 48 15.76 -13.48 8.12
C ASN A 48 16.69 -14.45 7.37
N SER A 49 17.78 -13.93 6.79
CA SER A 49 18.73 -14.68 5.96
C SER A 49 18.17 -15.28 4.67
N ILE A 50 16.92 -14.99 4.32
CA ILE A 50 16.26 -15.46 3.10
C ILE A 50 16.19 -14.31 2.10
N THR A 51 16.72 -14.54 0.91
CA THR A 51 16.64 -13.60 -0.22
C THR A 51 15.38 -13.90 -1.02
N TYR A 52 14.50 -12.90 -1.16
CA TYR A 52 13.23 -13.03 -1.85
C TYR A 52 12.93 -11.87 -2.81
N ARG A 53 12.09 -12.14 -3.80
CA ARG A 53 11.50 -11.15 -4.70
C ARG A 53 10.00 -11.09 -4.48
N GLU A 54 9.44 -9.88 -4.52
CA GLU A 54 8.01 -9.65 -4.28
C GLU A 54 7.27 -9.63 -5.63
N ILE A 55 6.20 -10.41 -5.73
CA ILE A 55 5.26 -10.39 -6.86
C ILE A 55 3.92 -9.93 -6.31
N GLY A 56 3.41 -8.82 -6.82
CA GLY A 56 2.14 -8.26 -6.42
C GLY A 56 1.04 -8.49 -7.45
N PHE A 57 -0.16 -8.74 -6.95
CA PHE A 57 -1.40 -8.79 -7.70
C PHE A 57 -2.38 -7.81 -7.07
N THR A 58 -3.05 -7.03 -7.92
CA THR A 58 -4.18 -6.19 -7.54
C THR A 58 -5.42 -6.81 -8.15
N LEU A 59 -6.41 -7.10 -7.31
CA LEU A 59 -7.68 -7.67 -7.72
C LEU A 59 -8.67 -6.58 -8.14
N ALA A 60 -9.73 -6.97 -8.85
CA ALA A 60 -10.79 -6.08 -9.28
C ALA A 60 -11.48 -5.34 -8.11
N ASP A 61 -11.53 -5.97 -6.94
CA ASP A 61 -12.11 -5.40 -5.72
C ASP A 61 -11.13 -4.50 -4.93
N SER A 62 -10.02 -4.12 -5.55
CA SER A 62 -8.91 -3.34 -4.96
C SER A 62 -8.16 -4.05 -3.82
N GLN A 63 -8.35 -5.35 -3.63
CA GLN A 63 -7.47 -6.13 -2.75
C GLN A 63 -6.10 -6.33 -3.38
N THR A 64 -5.08 -6.39 -2.54
CA THR A 64 -3.69 -6.58 -2.97
C THR A 64 -3.13 -7.85 -2.36
N ILE A 65 -2.53 -8.70 -3.18
CA ILE A 65 -1.83 -9.91 -2.77
C ILE A 65 -0.37 -9.74 -3.15
N VAL A 66 0.54 -9.99 -2.21
CA VAL A 66 1.98 -9.96 -2.44
C VAL A 66 2.54 -11.33 -2.08
N LEU A 67 3.05 -12.03 -3.08
CA LEU A 67 3.79 -13.27 -2.93
C LEU A 67 5.28 -12.95 -2.78
N ARG A 68 5.93 -13.49 -1.77
CA ARG A 68 7.37 -13.43 -1.59
C ARG A 68 7.97 -14.75 -2.04
N VAL A 69 8.75 -14.73 -3.13
CA VAL A 69 9.33 -15.93 -3.73
C VAL A 69 10.83 -15.96 -3.40
N LYS A 70 11.34 -17.11 -2.96
CA LYS A 70 12.77 -17.35 -2.74
C LYS A 70 13.51 -17.58 -4.06
N GLN A 71 14.85 -17.53 -4.01
CA GLN A 71 15.71 -17.91 -5.14
C GLN A 71 15.49 -19.34 -5.65
N THR A 72 15.01 -20.24 -4.78
CA THR A 72 14.68 -21.63 -5.14
C THR A 72 13.41 -21.75 -5.98
N GLY A 73 12.59 -20.68 -6.08
CA GLY A 73 11.29 -20.70 -6.75
C GLY A 73 10.10 -20.96 -5.82
N ASP A 74 10.36 -21.22 -4.53
CA ASP A 74 9.31 -21.48 -3.53
C ASP A 74 8.72 -20.19 -2.97
N ILE A 75 7.46 -20.25 -2.56
CA ILE A 75 6.79 -19.13 -1.90
C ILE A 75 7.18 -19.14 -0.42
N TYR A 76 7.95 -18.14 0.00
CA TYR A 76 8.32 -17.93 1.40
C TYR A 76 7.14 -17.44 2.25
N GLN A 77 6.37 -16.50 1.71
CA GLN A 77 5.30 -15.85 2.46
C GLN A 77 4.30 -15.19 1.51
N VAL A 78 3.03 -15.21 1.88
CA VAL A 78 1.98 -14.46 1.18
C VAL A 78 1.43 -13.39 2.09
N ARG A 79 1.22 -12.20 1.53
CA ARG A 79 0.61 -11.08 2.21
C ARG A 79 -0.65 -10.67 1.47
N MET A 80 -1.76 -10.57 2.18
CA MET A 80 -3.02 -10.02 1.69
C MET A 80 -3.28 -8.69 2.38
N ASN A 81 -3.44 -7.62 1.60
CA ASN A 81 -3.68 -6.26 2.09
C ASN A 81 -2.65 -5.82 3.16
N GLY A 82 -1.38 -6.18 2.96
CA GLY A 82 -0.27 -5.89 3.86
C GLY A 82 -0.17 -6.78 5.11
N LYS A 83 -1.14 -7.67 5.35
CA LYS A 83 -1.11 -8.65 6.45
C LYS A 83 -0.57 -9.98 5.99
N ILE A 84 0.19 -10.66 6.84
CA ILE A 84 0.71 -12.00 6.57
C ILE A 84 -0.45 -12.98 6.60
N LEU A 85 -0.63 -13.72 5.50
CA LEU A 85 -1.56 -14.83 5.42
C LEU A 85 -0.82 -16.11 5.84
N PRO A 86 -1.24 -16.80 6.91
CA PRO A 86 -0.67 -18.10 7.25
C PRO A 86 -1.10 -19.12 6.21
N MET A 87 -0.17 -19.61 5.40
CA MET A 87 -0.43 -20.66 4.42
C MET A 87 -0.07 -22.02 4.99
N LYS A 88 -0.94 -23.01 4.77
CA LYS A 88 -0.69 -24.40 5.18
C LYS A 88 0.21 -25.11 4.18
N GLU A 89 0.03 -24.84 2.89
CA GLU A 89 0.75 -25.49 1.80
C GLU A 89 1.73 -24.49 1.15
N GLN A 90 3.00 -24.53 1.52
CA GLN A 90 4.04 -23.64 0.97
C GLN A 90 4.77 -24.25 -0.24
N ASP A 91 4.80 -25.58 -0.31
CA ASP A 91 5.58 -26.34 -1.30
C ASP A 91 4.81 -26.60 -2.60
N ASP A 92 3.47 -26.56 -2.58
CA ASP A 92 2.62 -26.69 -3.76
C ASP A 92 1.93 -25.38 -4.10
N ILE A 93 2.47 -24.68 -5.10
CA ILE A 93 1.98 -23.38 -5.55
C ILE A 93 0.51 -23.47 -6.00
N LYS A 94 0.05 -24.58 -6.60
CA LYS A 94 -1.34 -24.69 -7.05
C LYS A 94 -2.31 -24.76 -5.88
N LYS A 95 -1.96 -25.51 -4.83
CA LYS A 95 -2.78 -25.60 -3.61
C LYS A 95 -2.73 -24.31 -2.81
N ALA A 96 -1.57 -23.67 -2.72
CA ALA A 96 -1.41 -22.36 -2.10
C ALA A 96 -2.32 -21.33 -2.77
N LEU A 97 -2.39 -21.31 -4.11
CA LEU A 97 -3.27 -20.42 -4.85
C LEU A 97 -4.75 -20.67 -4.54
N ALA A 98 -5.19 -21.93 -4.48
CA ALA A 98 -6.57 -22.26 -4.12
C ALA A 98 -6.92 -21.83 -2.69
N GLU A 99 -6.00 -22.02 -1.74
CA GLU A 99 -6.16 -21.55 -0.34
C GLU A 99 -6.27 -20.02 -0.29
N ILE A 100 -5.41 -19.32 -1.04
CA ILE A 100 -5.44 -17.85 -1.14
C ILE A 100 -6.77 -17.37 -1.72
N VAL A 101 -7.31 -18.00 -2.78
CA VAL A 101 -8.61 -17.59 -3.34
C VAL A 101 -9.76 -17.83 -2.37
N ASN A 102 -9.78 -18.96 -1.68
CA ASN A 102 -10.79 -19.21 -0.65
C ASN A 102 -10.73 -18.17 0.49
N ASP A 103 -9.53 -17.78 0.90
CA ASP A 103 -9.33 -16.75 1.91
C ASP A 103 -9.71 -15.35 1.40
N LEU A 104 -9.53 -15.06 0.11
CA LEU A 104 -10.00 -13.82 -0.52
C LEU A 104 -11.51 -13.74 -0.50
N ASP A 105 -12.20 -14.80 -0.91
CA ASP A 105 -13.67 -14.84 -0.94
C ASP A 105 -14.24 -14.70 0.48
N ALA A 106 -13.63 -15.39 1.45
CA ALA A 106 -13.99 -15.26 2.87
C ALA A 106 -13.73 -13.85 3.41
N ASN A 107 -12.74 -13.14 2.88
CA ASN A 107 -12.39 -11.78 3.31
C ASN A 107 -13.08 -10.67 2.51
N ALA A 108 -13.60 -10.95 1.31
CA ALA A 108 -14.20 -9.96 0.43
C ALA A 108 -15.31 -9.17 1.13
N THR A 109 -16.22 -9.85 1.83
CA THR A 109 -17.31 -9.20 2.56
C THR A 109 -16.81 -8.30 3.70
N LYS A 110 -15.74 -8.72 4.41
CA LYS A 110 -15.13 -7.93 5.49
C LYS A 110 -14.41 -6.71 4.92
N PHE A 111 -13.70 -6.87 3.81
CA PHE A 111 -12.99 -5.81 3.13
C PHE A 111 -13.95 -4.75 2.58
N GLN A 112 -15.04 -5.16 1.93
CA GLN A 112 -16.07 -4.23 1.45
C GLN A 112 -16.73 -3.47 2.61
N LYS A 113 -17.03 -4.14 3.72
CA LYS A 113 -17.52 -3.44 4.93
C LYS A 113 -16.50 -2.45 5.49
N ALA A 114 -15.22 -2.79 5.49
CA ALA A 114 -14.17 -1.88 5.94
C ALA A 114 -14.02 -0.66 5.01
N LEU A 115 -14.11 -0.87 3.68
CA LEU A 115 -14.11 0.21 2.70
C LEU A 115 -15.35 1.11 2.87
N ALA A 116 -16.53 0.51 3.05
CA ALA A 116 -17.76 1.24 3.30
C ALA A 116 -17.66 2.07 4.60
N ARG A 117 -17.06 1.54 5.66
CA ARG A 117 -16.80 2.30 6.91
C ARG A 117 -15.82 3.45 6.73
N LYS A 118 -14.80 3.30 5.88
CA LYS A 118 -13.85 4.38 5.55
C LYS A 118 -14.46 5.45 4.65
N LYS A 119 -15.38 5.05 3.77
CA LYS A 119 -16.16 5.97 2.91
C LYS A 119 -17.36 6.57 3.64
N ALA A 120 -17.81 5.97 4.73
CA ALA A 120 -18.89 6.49 5.57
C ALA A 120 -18.48 7.85 6.14
N THR A 121 -19.37 8.80 5.97
CA THR A 121 -19.18 10.23 6.15
C THR A 121 -18.57 10.55 7.53
N PRO A 122 -17.57 11.45 7.61
CA PRO A 122 -17.07 11.91 8.89
C PRO A 122 -18.21 12.47 9.76
N PRO A 123 -18.19 12.26 11.08
CA PRO A 123 -19.22 12.76 11.98
C PRO A 123 -19.39 14.27 11.80
N LYS A 124 -20.65 14.73 11.73
CA LYS A 124 -20.99 16.16 11.71
C LYS A 124 -20.41 16.81 12.97
N GLY A 125 -19.27 17.49 12.81
CA GLY A 125 -18.51 18.05 13.93
C GLY A 125 -17.00 17.99 13.76
N SER A 126 -16.46 17.20 12.82
CA SER A 126 -15.04 17.32 12.42
C SER A 126 -14.86 18.54 11.50
N GLY A 127 -15.13 19.74 12.03
CA GLY A 127 -14.75 20.99 11.40
C GLY A 127 -13.27 20.91 11.06
N ASN A 128 -12.95 21.01 9.77
CA ASN A 128 -11.61 20.86 9.24
C ASN A 128 -10.67 21.80 10.01
N THR A 129 -9.88 21.25 10.94
CA THR A 129 -9.01 22.00 11.85
C THR A 129 -8.04 22.92 11.09
N ARG A 130 -7.78 22.61 9.81
CA ARG A 130 -7.00 23.45 8.90
C ARG A 130 -7.69 24.77 8.54
N VAL A 131 -9.01 24.77 8.35
CA VAL A 131 -9.76 25.98 7.99
C VAL A 131 -9.86 26.92 9.20
N THR A 132 -10.15 26.37 10.38
CA THR A 132 -10.20 27.16 11.62
C THR A 132 -8.82 27.70 12.02
N ARG A 133 -7.75 26.91 11.88
CA ARG A 133 -6.38 27.39 12.12
C ARG A 133 -5.94 28.46 11.13
N LYS A 134 -6.32 28.35 9.85
CA LYS A 134 -5.98 29.38 8.85
C LYS A 134 -6.62 30.73 9.21
N ALA A 135 -7.90 30.73 9.54
CA ALA A 135 -8.58 31.95 9.98
C ALA A 135 -7.98 32.55 11.26
N ALA A 136 -7.55 31.72 12.21
CA ALA A 136 -6.87 32.19 13.42
C ALA A 136 -5.49 32.82 13.13
N LEU A 137 -4.73 32.26 12.20
CA LEU A 137 -3.43 32.81 11.78
C LEU A 137 -3.59 34.14 11.03
N GLU A 138 -4.57 34.24 10.12
CA GLU A 138 -4.85 35.50 9.40
C GLU A 138 -5.26 36.63 10.36
N SER A 139 -6.00 36.32 11.43
CA SER A 139 -6.32 37.30 12.48
C SER A 139 -5.09 37.76 13.27
N GLN A 140 -4.15 36.85 13.54
CA GLN A 140 -2.91 37.20 14.25
C GLN A 140 -1.96 38.02 13.39
N GLU A 141 -1.87 37.73 12.10
CA GLU A 141 -1.10 38.55 11.14
C GLU A 141 -1.61 39.99 11.11
N ALA A 142 -2.93 40.19 11.02
CA ALA A 142 -3.51 41.53 11.01
C ALA A 142 -3.26 42.32 12.30
N GLU A 143 -3.27 41.64 13.46
CA GLU A 143 -2.95 42.25 14.75
C GLU A 143 -1.47 42.64 14.85
N LEU A 144 -0.57 41.76 14.41
CA LEU A 144 0.88 42.03 14.38
C LEU A 144 1.23 43.17 13.42
N ASP A 145 0.60 43.24 12.25
CA ASP A 145 0.80 44.35 11.30
C ASP A 145 0.37 45.69 11.91
N GLY A 146 -0.72 45.72 12.68
CA GLY A 146 -1.15 46.89 13.44
C GLY A 146 -0.09 47.35 14.46
N LEU A 147 0.44 46.41 15.25
CA LEU A 147 1.48 46.70 16.24
C LEU A 147 2.79 47.17 15.60
N ILE A 148 3.17 46.61 14.43
CA ILE A 148 4.35 47.04 13.68
C ILE A 148 4.15 48.47 13.17
N ALA A 149 2.96 48.82 12.65
CA ALA A 149 2.67 50.17 12.20
C ALA A 149 2.76 51.21 13.35
N GLU A 150 2.26 50.87 14.53
CA GLU A 150 2.39 51.73 15.73
C GLU A 150 3.85 51.85 16.20
N ALA A 151 4.61 50.75 16.20
CA ALA A 151 6.03 50.75 16.55
C ALA A 151 6.87 51.57 15.55
N GLN A 152 6.52 51.53 14.26
CA GLN A 152 7.17 52.34 13.23
C GLN A 152 6.82 53.82 13.36
N ALA A 153 5.57 54.15 13.67
CA ALA A 153 5.14 55.54 13.91
C ALA A 153 5.85 56.14 15.14
N THR A 154 6.01 55.37 16.21
CA THR A 154 6.75 55.80 17.41
C THR A 154 8.25 55.95 17.15
N LEU A 155 8.87 55.03 16.40
CA LEU A 155 10.27 55.16 15.98
C LEU A 155 10.49 56.38 15.08
N ALA A 156 9.60 56.65 14.14
CA ALA A 156 9.68 57.82 13.27
C ALA A 156 9.54 59.14 14.07
N ALA A 157 8.65 59.17 15.06
CA ALA A 157 8.48 60.32 15.97
C ALA A 157 9.74 60.56 16.84
N LEU A 158 10.43 59.50 17.26
CA LEU A 158 11.68 59.59 18.03
C LEU A 158 12.89 59.97 17.16
N GLN A 159 12.94 59.52 15.90
CA GLN A 159 14.05 59.83 14.97
C GLN A 159 13.93 61.21 14.31
N GLY A 160 12.72 61.77 14.17
CA GLY A 160 12.50 63.12 13.67
C GLY A 160 12.69 64.25 14.70
N GLY A 161 13.07 63.90 15.93
CA GLY A 161 13.20 64.82 17.07
C GLY A 161 14.64 65.20 17.45
N VAL A 162 15.59 65.18 16.50
CA VAL A 162 16.99 65.65 16.70
C VAL A 162 17.34 66.70 15.65
#